data_AF-A0A7S0B8B9-F1
#
_entry.id   AF-A0A7S0B8B9-F1
#
_cell.length_a   1.000
_cell.length_b   1.000
_cell.length_c   1.000
_cell.angle_alpha   90.00
_cell.angle_beta   90.00
_cell.angle_gamma   90.00
#
_symmetry.space_group_name_H-M   'P 1'
#
loop_
_entity.id
_entity.type
_entity.pdbx_description
1 polymer ?
#
loop_
_entity_poly.entity_id
_entity_poly.type
_entity_poly.pdbx_seq_one_letter_code
_entity_poly.pdbx_strand_id
1 'polypeptide(L)'
;RGRPPRPTPARGQRPRPMRRPSTQPLERVEVQPIASTASPEAKAAAQAWLQERQAAGASLAAGEVFTVGGREFAVSSCVPPAGGVLSARTELGVGSSPLPALLRVQLTYLGAALDLEEEAADEKLFRDFVRPLLERLRAERRREGGRYVVVLAR
;
A
#
# COMPACT_ATOMS: atom_id res chain seq x y z
N ARG A 1 -3.80 54.11 9.73
CA ARG A 1 -2.98 52.96 10.19
C ARG A 1 -3.93 51.84 10.59
N GLY A 2 -4.06 50.79 9.79
CA GLY A 2 -4.88 49.63 10.13
C GLY A 2 -4.44 48.45 9.26
N ARG A 3 -3.61 47.56 9.80
CA ARG A 3 -3.27 46.30 9.12
C ARG A 3 -4.44 45.32 9.36
N PRO A 4 -4.89 44.58 8.34
CA PRO A 4 -5.87 43.54 8.54
C PRO A 4 -5.27 42.40 9.40
N PRO A 5 -6.08 41.70 10.20
CA PRO A 5 -5.62 40.61 11.03
C PRO A 5 -5.14 39.43 10.17
N ARG A 6 -4.03 38.83 10.59
CA ARG A 6 -3.45 37.62 9.97
C ARG A 6 -4.42 36.45 10.14
N PRO A 7 -4.66 35.63 9.11
CA PRO A 7 -5.46 34.42 9.27
C PRO A 7 -4.74 33.44 10.20
N THR A 8 -5.41 33.04 11.27
CA THR A 8 -5.00 31.97 12.18
C THR A 8 -5.05 30.65 11.41
N PRO A 9 -3.98 29.84 11.39
CA PRO A 9 -4.03 28.54 10.73
C PRO A 9 -5.02 27.63 11.46
N ALA A 10 -5.94 27.05 10.69
CA ALA A 10 -6.94 26.11 11.18
C ALA A 10 -6.28 24.96 11.97
N ARG A 11 -6.77 24.77 13.19
CA ARG A 11 -6.35 23.72 14.09
C ARG A 11 -6.80 22.38 13.52
N GLY A 12 -5.85 21.50 13.18
CA GLY A 12 -6.11 20.07 13.19
C GLY A 12 -6.10 19.32 11.85
N GLN A 13 -5.07 19.49 11.03
CA GLN A 13 -4.55 18.35 10.25
C GLN A 13 -3.04 18.34 10.38
N ARG A 14 -2.54 17.73 11.45
CA ARG A 14 -1.13 17.33 11.47
C ARG A 14 -0.95 16.37 10.29
N PRO A 15 0.06 16.55 9.42
CA PRO A 15 0.44 15.49 8.49
C PRO A 15 0.61 14.23 9.31
N ARG A 16 -0.12 13.16 8.95
CA ARG A 16 0.05 11.86 9.61
C ARG A 16 1.55 11.58 9.56
N PRO A 17 2.22 11.33 10.71
CA PRO A 17 3.63 11.02 10.69
C PRO A 17 3.81 9.87 9.72
N MET A 18 4.66 10.04 8.71
CA MET A 18 5.10 8.93 7.87
C MET A 18 5.51 7.83 8.85
N ARG A 19 4.79 6.70 8.86
CA ARG A 19 5.05 5.59 9.78
C ARG A 19 6.52 5.25 9.60
N ARG A 20 7.35 5.58 10.59
CA ARG A 20 8.73 5.10 10.61
C ARG A 20 8.64 3.57 10.63
N PRO A 21 9.42 2.85 9.81
CA PRO A 21 9.46 1.41 9.88
C PRO A 21 9.82 1.04 11.33
N SER A 22 8.92 0.32 11.99
CA SER A 22 9.16 -0.15 13.34
C SER A 22 10.36 -1.08 13.30
N THR A 23 11.34 -0.84 14.17
CA THR A 23 12.48 -1.75 14.34
C THR A 23 12.15 -2.92 15.26
N GLN A 24 10.92 -2.99 15.76
CA GLN A 24 10.47 -4.07 16.63
C GLN A 24 10.35 -5.38 15.81
N PRO A 25 10.79 -6.52 16.36
CA PRO A 25 10.60 -7.80 15.69
C PRO A 25 9.12 -8.16 15.56
N LEU A 26 8.75 -8.71 14.41
CA LEU A 26 7.42 -9.26 14.17
C LEU A 26 7.29 -10.62 14.83
N GLU A 27 6.20 -10.81 15.55
CA GLU A 27 5.81 -12.08 16.16
C GLU A 27 5.05 -12.95 15.15
N ARG A 28 4.10 -12.36 14.43
CA ARG A 28 3.25 -13.08 13.48
C ARG A 28 2.87 -12.22 12.29
N VAL A 29 2.77 -12.85 11.13
CA VAL A 29 2.32 -12.27 9.88
C VAL A 29 1.26 -13.16 9.28
N GLU A 30 0.12 -12.58 8.90
CA GLU A 30 -0.91 -13.25 8.12
C GLU A 30 -0.87 -12.73 6.69
N VAL A 31 -0.81 -13.66 5.74
CA VAL A 31 -0.86 -13.34 4.31
C VAL A 31 -2.06 -14.01 3.66
N GLN A 32 -2.63 -13.35 2.68
CA GLN A 32 -3.72 -13.88 1.86
C GLN A 32 -3.31 -13.85 0.41
N PRO A 33 -3.54 -14.93 -0.35
CA PRO A 33 -3.30 -14.91 -1.78
C PRO A 33 -4.29 -13.95 -2.45
N ILE A 34 -3.84 -13.30 -3.52
CA ILE A 34 -4.67 -12.41 -4.32
C ILE A 34 -5.20 -13.21 -5.52
N ALA A 35 -6.49 -13.04 -5.84
CA ALA A 35 -7.20 -13.66 -6.97
C ALA A 35 -7.31 -15.20 -7.00
N SER A 36 -6.53 -15.93 -6.20
CA SER A 36 -6.44 -17.39 -6.23
C SER A 36 -6.40 -17.98 -4.83
N THR A 37 -6.94 -19.18 -4.64
CA THR A 37 -6.96 -19.83 -3.32
C THR A 37 -5.56 -20.30 -2.91
N ALA A 38 -5.32 -20.42 -1.61
CA ALA A 38 -4.03 -20.85 -1.08
C ALA A 38 -3.81 -22.37 -1.29
N SER A 39 -3.30 -22.74 -2.47
CA SER A 39 -2.85 -24.11 -2.74
C SER A 39 -1.66 -24.49 -1.83
N PRO A 40 -1.38 -25.79 -1.63
CA PRO A 40 -0.21 -26.22 -0.86
C PRO A 40 1.11 -25.65 -1.38
N GLU A 41 1.25 -25.57 -2.71
CA GLU A 41 2.40 -24.93 -3.37
C GLU A 41 2.50 -23.44 -3.05
N ALA A 42 1.36 -22.73 -3.04
CA ALA A 42 1.31 -21.32 -2.70
C ALA A 42 1.75 -21.08 -1.24
N LYS A 43 1.32 -21.94 -0.32
CA LYS A 43 1.74 -21.89 1.09
C LYS A 43 3.25 -22.15 1.24
N ALA A 44 3.78 -23.14 0.54
CA ALA A 44 5.21 -23.44 0.54
C ALA A 44 6.04 -22.27 -0.03
N ALA A 45 5.57 -21.65 -1.13
CA ALA A 45 6.21 -20.48 -1.72
C ALA A 45 6.21 -19.27 -0.78
N ALA A 46 5.08 -18.99 -0.11
CA ALA A 46 4.98 -17.91 0.88
C ALA A 46 5.91 -18.16 2.09
N GLN A 47 6.01 -19.42 2.54
CA GLN A 47 6.91 -19.81 3.62
C GLN A 47 8.39 -19.62 3.23
N ALA A 48 8.78 -20.06 2.04
CA ALA A 48 10.14 -19.89 1.53
C ALA A 48 10.51 -18.39 1.38
N TRP A 49 9.58 -17.59 0.85
CA TRP A 49 9.75 -16.14 0.78
C TRP A 49 9.96 -15.51 2.15
N LEU A 50 9.18 -15.93 3.16
CA LEU A 50 9.33 -15.42 4.52
C LEU A 50 10.72 -15.74 5.07
N GLN A 51 11.22 -16.96 4.90
CA GLN A 51 12.54 -17.38 5.39
C GLN A 51 13.67 -16.56 4.76
N GLU A 52 13.60 -16.32 3.44
CA GLU A 52 14.56 -15.46 2.73
C GLU A 52 14.55 -14.04 3.31
N ARG A 53 13.35 -13.49 3.55
CA ARG A 53 13.18 -12.15 4.10
C ARG A 53 13.58 -12.03 5.56
N GLN A 54 13.41 -13.08 6.35
CA GLN A 54 13.92 -13.18 7.72
C GLN A 54 15.45 -13.15 7.73
N ALA A 55 16.11 -13.89 6.83
CA ALA A 55 17.56 -13.89 6.73
C ALA A 55 18.12 -12.50 6.35
N ALA A 56 17.36 -11.75 5.53
CA ALA A 56 17.70 -10.38 5.16
C ALA A 56 17.35 -9.33 6.24
N GLY A 57 16.66 -9.70 7.32
CA GLY A 57 16.15 -8.74 8.32
C GLY A 57 15.21 -7.70 7.70
N ALA A 58 14.38 -8.12 6.74
CA ALA A 58 13.50 -7.21 6.03
C ALA A 58 12.34 -6.73 6.92
N SER A 59 11.94 -5.47 6.76
CA SER A 59 10.73 -4.94 7.40
C SER A 59 9.47 -5.26 6.61
N LEU A 60 8.37 -5.46 7.31
CA LEU A 60 7.05 -5.76 6.73
C LEU A 60 5.93 -5.08 7.51
N ALA A 61 4.92 -4.59 6.81
CA ALA A 61 3.69 -4.05 7.39
C ALA A 61 2.42 -4.61 6.75
N ALA A 62 1.30 -4.53 7.47
CA ALA A 62 -0.01 -4.87 6.94
C ALA A 62 -0.37 -3.96 5.75
N GLY A 63 -0.98 -4.56 4.72
CA GLY A 63 -1.32 -3.91 3.45
C GLY A 63 -0.22 -3.99 2.39
N GLU A 64 0.97 -4.50 2.72
CA GLU A 64 2.00 -4.77 1.72
C GLU A 64 1.62 -5.97 0.83
N VAL A 65 2.08 -5.94 -0.41
CA VAL A 65 1.89 -7.01 -1.39
C VAL A 65 3.25 -7.49 -1.87
N PHE A 66 3.38 -8.80 -2.05
CA PHE A 66 4.59 -9.41 -2.60
C PHE A 66 4.24 -10.52 -3.60
N THR A 67 5.19 -10.79 -4.48
CA THR A 67 5.08 -11.79 -5.54
C THR A 67 6.14 -12.86 -5.34
N VAL A 68 5.74 -14.13 -5.29
CA VAL A 68 6.65 -15.28 -5.21
C VAL A 68 6.11 -16.44 -6.04
N GLY A 69 6.97 -17.09 -6.84
CA GLY A 69 6.58 -18.25 -7.64
C GLY A 69 5.39 -17.99 -8.57
N GLY A 70 5.32 -16.79 -9.16
CA GLY A 70 4.23 -16.35 -10.05
C GLY A 70 2.90 -16.06 -9.35
N ARG A 71 2.87 -15.99 -8.01
CA ARG A 71 1.68 -15.78 -7.20
C ARG A 71 1.81 -14.51 -6.38
N GLU A 72 0.71 -13.79 -6.23
CA GLU A 72 0.65 -12.55 -5.45
C GLU A 72 -0.01 -12.81 -4.10
N PHE A 73 0.55 -12.23 -3.05
CA PHE A 73 0.03 -12.29 -1.68
C PHE A 73 -0.02 -10.89 -1.09
N ALA A 74 -1.09 -10.59 -0.35
CA ALA A 74 -1.14 -9.41 0.49
C ALA A 74 -0.93 -9.80 1.95
N VAL A 75 -0.22 -8.96 2.69
CA VAL A 75 -0.12 -9.05 4.14
C VAL A 75 -1.42 -8.51 4.73
N SER A 76 -2.30 -9.41 5.18
CA SER A 76 -3.58 -9.01 5.76
C SER A 76 -3.44 -8.41 7.15
N SER A 77 -2.51 -8.93 7.96
CA SER A 77 -2.25 -8.41 9.30
C SER A 77 -0.85 -8.77 9.81
N CYS A 78 -0.38 -8.00 10.77
CA CYS A 78 0.89 -8.20 11.47
C CYS A 78 0.69 -8.07 12.98
N VAL A 79 1.50 -8.79 13.75
CA VAL A 79 1.68 -8.58 15.18
C VAL A 79 3.15 -8.22 15.42
N PRO A 80 3.46 -7.00 15.87
CA PRO A 80 2.53 -5.88 16.15
C PRO A 80 1.87 -5.23 14.89
N PRO A 81 0.68 -4.60 15.02
CA PRO A 81 -0.06 -4.00 13.90
C PRO A 81 0.62 -2.79 13.22
N ALA A 82 1.63 -2.22 13.87
CA ALA A 82 2.43 -1.15 13.30
C ALA A 82 3.35 -1.64 12.16
N GLY A 83 3.51 -2.96 12.01
CA GLY A 83 4.58 -3.56 11.23
C GLY A 83 5.85 -3.71 12.07
N GLY A 84 6.89 -4.29 11.48
CA GLY A 84 8.14 -4.55 12.17
C GLY A 84 9.15 -5.24 11.28
N VAL A 85 10.23 -5.73 11.89
CA VAL A 85 11.29 -6.47 11.20
C VAL A 85 11.02 -7.97 11.31
N LEU A 86 11.13 -8.67 10.19
CA LEU A 86 11.03 -10.13 10.16
C LEU A 86 12.22 -10.75 10.87
N SER A 87 11.94 -11.72 11.74
CA SER A 87 12.95 -12.46 12.49
C SER A 87 12.70 -13.96 12.35
N ALA A 88 13.69 -14.80 12.70
CA ALA A 88 13.53 -16.26 12.68
C ALA A 88 12.39 -16.79 13.56
N ARG A 89 11.84 -15.97 14.47
CA ARG A 89 10.70 -16.31 15.33
C ARG A 89 9.35 -15.86 14.77
N THR A 90 9.35 -15.13 13.65
CA THR A 90 8.10 -14.64 13.06
C THR A 90 7.32 -15.81 12.47
N GLU A 91 6.11 -16.03 12.97
CA GLU A 91 5.19 -17.05 12.47
C GLU A 91 4.45 -16.56 11.21
N LEU A 92 4.20 -17.48 10.28
CA LEU A 92 3.39 -17.23 9.08
C LEU A 92 2.05 -17.93 9.18
N GLY A 93 0.97 -17.17 9.02
CA GLY A 93 -0.32 -17.71 8.64
C GLY A 93 -0.62 -17.40 7.18
N VAL A 94 -1.16 -18.39 6.45
CA VAL A 94 -1.63 -18.20 5.07
C VAL A 94 -3.13 -18.46 5.02
N GLY A 95 -3.90 -17.39 4.83
CA GLY A 95 -5.34 -17.44 4.70
C GLY A 95 -5.77 -18.29 3.50
N SER A 96 -6.84 -19.07 3.67
CA SER A 96 -7.40 -19.92 2.61
C SER A 96 -8.24 -19.14 1.59
N SER A 97 -8.92 -18.09 2.05
CA SER A 97 -9.73 -17.23 1.21
C SER A 97 -8.85 -16.24 0.44
N PRO A 98 -9.01 -16.12 -0.88
CA PRO A 98 -8.33 -15.09 -1.64
C PRO A 98 -8.87 -13.72 -1.30
N LEU A 99 -8.01 -12.71 -1.39
CA LEU A 99 -8.45 -11.34 -1.55
C LEU A 99 -8.95 -11.15 -2.98
N PRO A 100 -10.12 -10.54 -3.17
CA PRO A 100 -10.61 -10.22 -4.51
C PRO A 100 -9.64 -9.22 -5.16
N ALA A 101 -9.16 -9.56 -6.35
CA ALA A 101 -8.38 -8.63 -7.14
C ALA A 101 -9.31 -7.55 -7.71
N LEU A 102 -9.01 -6.29 -7.41
CA LEU A 102 -9.68 -5.17 -8.06
C LEU A 102 -9.15 -5.07 -9.49
N LEU A 103 -9.94 -5.54 -10.45
CA LEU A 103 -9.59 -5.49 -11.88
C LEU A 103 -9.55 -4.04 -12.40
N ARG A 104 -10.38 -3.18 -11.83
CA ARG A 104 -10.48 -1.77 -12.20
C ARG A 104 -10.74 -0.93 -10.97
N VAL A 105 -9.88 0.06 -10.74
CA VAL A 105 -10.12 1.14 -9.78
C VAL A 105 -10.45 2.38 -10.59
N GLN A 106 -11.69 2.87 -10.43
CA GLN A 106 -12.09 4.16 -10.98
C GLN A 106 -12.09 5.18 -9.84
N LEU A 107 -11.26 6.20 -9.99
CA LEU A 107 -11.26 7.34 -9.08
C LEU A 107 -12.20 8.40 -9.67
N THR A 108 -13.32 8.61 -9.01
CA THR A 108 -14.26 9.68 -9.37
C THR A 108 -14.13 10.77 -8.32
N TYR A 109 -13.82 11.99 -8.74
CA TYR A 109 -13.90 13.15 -7.88
C TYR A 109 -15.37 13.48 -7.66
N LEU A 110 -15.83 13.46 -6.41
CA LEU A 110 -17.15 13.97 -6.04
C LEU A 110 -16.94 15.41 -5.60
N GLY A 111 -16.80 16.31 -6.57
CA GLY A 111 -16.83 17.75 -6.33
C GLY A 111 -18.14 18.10 -5.64
N ALA A 112 -18.04 18.83 -4.52
CA ALA A 112 -19.22 19.35 -3.85
C ALA A 112 -19.77 20.49 -4.71
N ALA A 113 -20.71 20.15 -5.60
CA ALA A 113 -21.64 21.01 -6.33
C ALA A 113 -21.43 22.52 -6.13
N LEU A 114 -20.37 23.09 -6.71
CA LEU A 114 -20.16 24.53 -6.79
C LEU A 114 -19.39 24.84 -8.08
N ASP A 115 -20.18 25.32 -9.05
CA ASP A 115 -19.81 26.24 -10.11
C ASP A 115 -18.70 25.81 -11.09
N LEU A 116 -19.14 25.25 -12.24
CA LEU A 116 -18.73 25.43 -13.65
C LEU A 116 -17.25 25.76 -14.06
N GLU A 117 -16.26 25.69 -13.17
CA GLU A 117 -14.82 25.65 -13.48
C GLU A 117 -14.18 24.27 -13.12
N GLU A 118 -15.02 23.23 -12.93
CA GLU A 118 -14.61 21.90 -12.43
C GLU A 118 -13.71 21.10 -13.39
N GLU A 119 -13.88 21.17 -14.71
CA GLU A 119 -13.03 20.40 -15.64
C GLU A 119 -11.54 20.81 -15.55
N ALA A 120 -11.27 22.11 -15.42
CA ALA A 120 -9.91 22.60 -15.25
C ALA A 120 -9.33 22.22 -13.87
N ALA A 121 -10.18 22.13 -12.85
CA ALA A 121 -9.78 21.69 -11.51
C ALA A 121 -9.49 20.19 -11.44
N ASP A 122 -10.28 19.36 -12.13
CA ASP A 122 -10.12 17.92 -12.22
C ASP A 122 -8.88 17.54 -13.03
N GLU A 123 -8.68 18.17 -14.18
CA GLU A 123 -7.47 17.97 -14.98
C GLU A 123 -6.22 18.43 -14.23
N LYS A 124 -6.31 19.53 -13.48
CA LYS A 124 -5.22 20.00 -12.62
C LYS A 124 -4.95 19.04 -11.47
N LEU A 125 -5.97 18.52 -10.78
CA LEU A 125 -5.80 17.53 -9.69
C LEU A 125 -5.12 16.26 -10.23
N PHE A 126 -5.62 15.76 -11.36
CA PHE A 126 -5.08 14.58 -11.99
C PHE A 126 -3.62 14.80 -12.44
N ARG A 127 -3.34 15.92 -13.11
CA ARG A 127 -2.00 16.25 -13.60
C ARG A 127 -1.00 16.50 -12.47
N ASP A 128 -1.40 17.25 -11.45
CA ASP A 128 -0.48 17.75 -10.43
C ASP A 128 -0.24 16.73 -9.30
N PHE A 129 -1.21 15.85 -9.02
CA PHE A 129 -1.13 14.93 -7.87
C PHE A 129 -1.27 13.45 -8.23
N VAL A 130 -2.26 13.10 -9.07
CA VAL A 130 -2.54 11.68 -9.37
C VAL A 130 -1.49 11.11 -10.32
N ARG A 131 -1.24 11.76 -11.46
CA ARG A 131 -0.28 11.30 -12.47
C ARG A 131 1.13 11.11 -11.90
N PRO A 132 1.74 12.08 -11.16
CA PRO A 132 3.08 11.90 -10.63
C PRO A 132 3.18 10.76 -9.61
N LEU A 133 2.14 10.58 -8.79
CA LEU A 133 2.07 9.45 -7.85
C LEU A 133 2.04 8.12 -8.59
N LEU A 134 1.21 8.00 -9.63
CA LEU A 134 1.08 6.78 -10.42
C LEU A 134 2.34 6.45 -11.22
N GLU A 135 3.02 7.47 -11.77
CA GLU A 135 4.31 7.32 -12.43
C GLU A 135 5.40 6.84 -11.47
N ARG A 136 5.45 7.39 -10.24
CA ARG A 136 6.37 6.95 -9.19
C ARG A 136 6.13 5.48 -8.83
N LEU A 137 4.87 5.10 -8.56
CA LEU A 137 4.50 3.72 -8.24
C LEU A 137 4.86 2.76 -9.40
N ARG A 138 4.74 3.19 -10.65
CA ARG A 138 5.15 2.41 -11.83
C ARG A 138 6.67 2.23 -11.91
N ALA A 139 7.45 3.25 -11.54
CA ALA A 139 8.91 3.16 -11.50
C ALA A 139 9.40 2.23 -10.38
N GLU A 140 8.81 2.35 -9.17
CA GLU A 140 9.05 1.43 -8.04
C GLU A 140 8.73 -0.01 -8.45
N ARG A 141 7.61 -0.23 -9.15
CA ARG A 141 7.23 -1.54 -9.71
C ARG A 141 8.33 -2.18 -10.55
N ARG A 142 8.96 -1.41 -11.45
CA ARG A 142 10.02 -1.93 -12.35
C ARG A 142 11.29 -2.28 -11.60
N ARG A 143 11.61 -1.56 -10.52
CA ARG A 143 12.80 -1.86 -9.70
C ARG A 143 12.60 -3.04 -8.77
N GLU A 144 11.38 -3.27 -8.28
CA GLU A 144 11.09 -4.25 -7.23
C GLU A 144 10.28 -5.47 -7.65
N GLY A 145 10.06 -5.68 -8.95
CA GLY A 145 9.42 -6.91 -9.46
C GLY A 145 7.89 -6.97 -9.30
N GLY A 146 7.21 -5.84 -9.08
CA GLY A 146 5.75 -5.78 -9.16
C GLY A 146 4.99 -5.86 -7.84
N ARG A 147 4.62 -4.70 -7.26
CA ARG A 147 3.71 -4.62 -6.10
C ARG A 147 2.29 -4.12 -6.41
N TYR A 148 2.05 -3.44 -7.54
CA TYR A 148 0.73 -2.87 -7.92
C TYR A 148 0.52 -2.80 -9.45
N VAL A 149 -0.73 -2.99 -9.93
CA VAL A 149 -1.16 -2.68 -11.32
C VAL A 149 -1.82 -1.30 -11.34
N VAL A 150 -1.21 -0.37 -12.07
CA VAL A 150 -1.75 0.98 -12.27
C VAL A 150 -1.99 1.17 -13.76
N VAL A 151 -3.27 1.23 -14.15
CA VAL A 151 -3.68 1.53 -15.52
C VAL A 151 -4.22 2.95 -15.54
N LEU A 152 -3.55 3.83 -16.29
CA LEU A 152 -4.07 5.13 -16.69
C LEU A 152 -4.80 4.92 -18.02
N ALA A 153 -6.13 4.80 -17.97
CA ALA A 153 -6.94 4.84 -19.17
C ALA A 153 -7.15 6.31 -19.58
N ARG A 154 -7.01 6.59 -20.88
CA ARG A 154 -7.38 7.87 -21.49
C ARG A 154 -8.89 7.93 -21.70
#